data_AF-A0A0F9STB6-F1
#
_entry.id   AF-A0A0F9STB6-F1
#
_cell.length_a   1.000
_cell.length_b   1.000
_cell.length_c   1.000
_cell.angle_alpha   90.00
_cell.angle_beta   90.00
_cell.angle_gamma   90.00
#
_symmetry.space_group_name_H-M   'P 1'
#
loop_
_entity.id
_entity.type
_entity.pdbx_description
1 polymer ?
#
loop_
_entity_poly.entity_id
_entity_poly.type
_entity_poly.pdbx_seq_one_letter_code
_entity_poly.pdbx_strand_id
1 'polypeptide(L)'
;MAGNLSLTREYQRIFTIVRDETEPVLWDNVSARTKLLFRMKEMGAILKVGGKPHLRFNILKELPNTSAYTDLDTLTPVRPDPFTSVVFEWKQLNTPVQVSGLDMVKTGDAGIINLLVAFLQVAETSMRDAIGGSSVGIFSSAGESDLTSLTGLQNFFTSSKSTGSVGQLSRASQIAWRHQFQNISSDFSSNGINRLRTIFREASFFDDTPDTIVATGAFVENYEKNLTQTFRVNFPLPTGSLGMAEAGFSKRAPLAMWKYWELN
;
A
#
# COMPACT_ATOMS: atom_id res chain seq x y z
N MET A 1 -56.80 1.83 0.50
CA MET A 1 -56.95 3.04 1.35
C MET A 1 -55.81 3.02 2.35
N ALA A 2 -54.64 3.54 1.98
CA ALA A 2 -54.21 4.95 2.09
C ALA A 2 -53.32 5.12 3.35
N GLY A 3 -52.01 5.07 3.14
CA GLY A 3 -50.97 5.38 4.11
C GLY A 3 -50.06 6.45 3.52
N ASN A 4 -50.16 7.64 4.09
CA ASN A 4 -49.49 8.91 3.82
C ASN A 4 -48.02 8.86 3.33
N LEU A 5 -47.69 9.58 2.25
CA LEU A 5 -46.32 9.90 1.82
C LEU A 5 -46.21 11.33 1.23
N SER A 6 -46.84 12.32 1.85
CA SER A 6 -46.69 13.73 1.44
C SER A 6 -45.72 14.47 2.35
N LEU A 7 -44.47 14.63 1.91
CA LEU A 7 -43.52 15.60 2.47
C LEU A 7 -43.78 16.97 1.83
N THR A 8 -44.63 17.78 2.46
CA THR A 8 -44.81 19.18 2.04
C THR A 8 -43.60 19.99 2.49
N ARG A 9 -42.75 20.40 1.54
CA ARG A 9 -41.64 21.34 1.75
C ARG A 9 -42.13 22.73 1.34
N GLU A 10 -42.35 23.60 2.31
CA GLU A 10 -42.63 25.02 2.07
C GLU A 10 -41.32 25.72 1.67
N TYR A 11 -41.19 26.12 0.40
CA TYR A 11 -40.06 26.91 -0.09
C TYR A 11 -40.37 28.40 0.06
N GLN A 12 -39.56 29.15 0.81
CA GLN A 12 -39.69 30.61 0.87
C GLN A 12 -39.46 31.23 -0.51
N ARG A 13 -40.24 32.28 -0.87
CA ARG A 13 -40.33 32.91 -2.21
C ARG A 13 -38.99 33.21 -2.91
N ILE A 14 -37.92 33.41 -2.14
CA ILE A 14 -36.58 33.70 -2.67
C ILE A 14 -35.88 32.45 -3.22
N PHE A 15 -36.13 31.26 -2.63
CA PHE A 15 -35.60 29.96 -3.09
C PHE A 15 -36.45 29.32 -4.19
N THR A 16 -37.63 29.87 -4.49
CA THR A 16 -38.45 29.45 -5.65
C THR A 16 -37.86 29.95 -6.98
N ILE A 17 -37.12 31.04 -6.96
CA ILE A 17 -36.57 31.69 -8.16
C ILE A 17 -35.07 31.39 -8.32
N VAL A 18 -34.36 31.18 -7.22
CA VAL A 18 -32.92 30.87 -7.22
C VAL A 18 -32.75 29.36 -7.05
N ARG A 19 -32.16 28.67 -8.04
CA ARG A 19 -31.74 27.28 -7.87
C ARG A 19 -30.67 27.22 -6.78
N ASP A 20 -30.73 26.21 -5.91
CA ASP A 20 -29.62 25.91 -5.00
C ASP A 20 -28.34 25.74 -5.83
N GLU A 21 -27.32 26.54 -5.51
CA GLU A 21 -26.03 26.48 -6.15
C GLU A 21 -25.28 25.26 -5.60
N THR A 22 -25.24 24.20 -6.39
CA THR A 22 -24.40 23.03 -6.09
C THR A 22 -23.01 23.27 -6.67
N GLU A 23 -21.98 23.14 -5.85
CA GLU A 23 -20.60 23.17 -6.35
C GLU A 23 -20.39 22.09 -7.42
N PRO A 24 -19.77 22.41 -8.57
CA PRO A 24 -19.55 21.45 -9.66
C PRO A 24 -18.42 20.46 -9.38
N VAL A 25 -17.81 20.49 -8.19
CA VAL A 25 -16.66 19.67 -7.82
C VAL A 25 -17.06 18.64 -6.77
N LEU A 26 -16.76 17.37 -7.04
CA LEU A 26 -16.87 16.30 -6.05
C LEU A 26 -15.59 16.25 -5.21
N TRP A 27 -15.73 16.53 -3.91
CA TRP A 27 -14.68 16.36 -2.93
C TRP A 27 -14.56 14.87 -2.53
N ASP A 28 -13.36 14.31 -2.62
CA ASP A 28 -13.11 12.92 -2.25
C ASP A 28 -12.73 12.81 -0.77
N ASN A 29 -13.65 12.24 0.02
CA ASN A 29 -13.46 11.96 1.46
C ASN A 29 -13.38 10.47 1.76
N VAL A 30 -13.51 9.60 0.75
CA VAL A 30 -13.73 8.16 0.93
C VAL A 30 -12.50 7.37 0.53
N SER A 31 -11.77 7.79 -0.52
CA SER A 31 -10.60 7.04 -0.95
C SER A 31 -9.52 7.05 0.13
N ALA A 32 -9.03 5.86 0.46
CA ALA A 32 -8.08 5.69 1.53
C ALA A 32 -6.96 4.79 1.03
N ARG A 33 -5.79 5.41 0.81
CA ARG A 33 -4.48 4.75 0.84
C ARG A 33 -4.04 4.09 -0.46
N THR A 34 -3.67 4.92 -1.43
CA THR A 34 -2.91 4.48 -2.62
C THR A 34 -1.44 4.93 -2.57
N LYS A 35 -0.91 5.28 -1.38
CA LYS A 35 0.42 5.91 -1.23
C LYS A 35 1.55 5.07 -1.83
N LEU A 36 1.50 3.75 -1.63
CA LEU A 36 2.50 2.85 -2.20
C LEU A 36 2.42 2.79 -3.73
N LEU A 37 1.21 2.69 -4.30
CA LEU A 37 1.03 2.68 -5.75
C LEU A 37 1.54 3.98 -6.39
N PHE A 38 1.28 5.13 -5.76
CA PHE A 38 1.84 6.41 -6.20
C PHE A 38 3.38 6.39 -6.14
N ARG A 39 3.96 5.91 -5.04
CA ARG A 39 5.42 5.78 -4.90
C ARG A 39 6.03 4.86 -5.97
N MET A 40 5.42 3.70 -6.23
CA MET A 40 5.87 2.79 -7.29
C MET A 40 5.80 3.42 -8.68
N LYS A 41 4.78 4.27 -8.93
CA LYS A 41 4.67 5.03 -10.18
C LYS A 41 5.77 6.09 -10.30
N GLU A 42 6.06 6.82 -9.23
CA GLU A 42 7.15 7.81 -9.20
C GLU A 42 8.53 7.18 -9.41
N MET A 43 8.76 6.00 -8.84
CA MET A 43 10.00 5.24 -9.00
C MET A 43 10.13 4.59 -10.39
N GLY A 44 9.09 4.61 -11.22
CA GLY A 44 9.09 3.92 -12.51
C GLY A 44 9.07 2.39 -12.40
N ALA A 45 8.65 1.84 -11.24
CA ALA A 45 8.63 0.40 -10.96
C ALA A 45 7.46 -0.35 -11.66
N ILE A 46 6.64 0.35 -12.45
CA ILE A 46 5.50 -0.23 -13.18
C ILE A 46 5.93 -0.57 -14.61
N LEU A 47 6.16 -1.87 -14.84
CA LEU A 47 6.47 -2.38 -16.18
C LEU A 47 5.18 -2.68 -16.95
N LYS A 48 5.03 -2.05 -18.12
CA LYS A 48 3.92 -2.33 -19.05
C LYS A 48 4.37 -3.39 -20.05
N VAL A 49 3.87 -4.61 -19.88
CA VAL A 49 4.20 -5.77 -20.73
C VAL A 49 2.91 -6.35 -21.31
N GLY A 50 2.96 -6.94 -22.51
CA GLY A 50 1.80 -7.58 -23.15
C GLY A 50 2.20 -8.71 -24.10
N GLY A 51 1.21 -9.48 -24.55
CA GLY A 51 1.37 -10.48 -25.61
C GLY A 51 1.96 -11.84 -25.20
N LYS A 52 2.16 -12.09 -23.91
CA LYS A 52 2.67 -13.38 -23.39
C LYS A 52 1.58 -14.08 -22.57
N PRO A 53 1.48 -15.42 -22.59
CA PRO A 53 0.46 -16.15 -21.83
C PRO A 53 0.66 -16.02 -20.31
N HIS A 54 1.92 -15.93 -19.86
CA HIS A 54 2.27 -15.78 -18.45
C HIS A 54 3.42 -14.78 -18.28
N LEU A 55 3.53 -14.21 -17.09
CA LEU A 55 4.66 -13.41 -16.66
C LEU A 55 5.73 -14.33 -16.08
N ARG A 56 6.83 -14.52 -16.81
CA ARG A 56 7.95 -15.37 -16.39
C ARG A 56 9.17 -14.52 -16.08
N PHE A 57 9.74 -14.74 -14.90
CA PHE A 57 10.99 -14.13 -14.45
C PHE A 57 12.01 -15.22 -14.16
N ASN A 58 13.23 -15.08 -14.66
CA ASN A 58 14.31 -16.03 -14.39
C ASN A 58 15.10 -15.55 -13.18
N ILE A 59 15.40 -16.47 -12.27
CA ILE A 59 16.12 -16.20 -11.04
C ILE A 59 17.31 -17.16 -10.90
N LEU A 60 18.30 -16.73 -10.13
CA LEU A 60 19.40 -17.61 -9.72
C LEU A 60 18.92 -18.54 -8.60
N LYS A 61 19.18 -19.83 -8.78
CA LYS A 61 18.85 -20.91 -7.84
C LYS A 61 20.03 -21.26 -6.95
N GLU A 62 21.20 -21.45 -7.54
CA GLU A 62 22.42 -21.84 -6.85
C GLU A 62 23.66 -21.27 -7.55
N LEU A 63 24.77 -21.18 -6.81
CA LEU A 63 26.08 -20.86 -7.34
C LEU A 63 26.91 -22.15 -7.41
N PRO A 64 27.78 -22.32 -8.44
CA PRO A 64 28.73 -23.42 -8.45
C PRO A 64 29.62 -23.40 -7.20
N ASN A 65 29.91 -24.57 -6.66
CA ASN A 65 30.94 -24.71 -5.64
C ASN A 65 32.31 -24.39 -6.26
N THR A 66 33.05 -23.49 -5.63
CA THR A 66 34.44 -23.18 -6.00
C THR A 66 35.35 -23.71 -4.91
N SER A 67 36.25 -24.64 -5.25
CA SER A 67 37.19 -25.25 -4.31
C SER A 67 38.63 -24.90 -4.70
N ALA A 68 39.45 -24.57 -3.71
CA ALA A 68 40.90 -24.55 -3.87
C ALA A 68 41.43 -25.99 -3.95
N TYR A 69 42.53 -26.21 -4.65
CA TYR A 69 43.13 -27.52 -4.83
C TYR A 69 44.65 -27.45 -4.72
N THR A 70 45.29 -28.56 -4.35
CA THR A 70 46.75 -28.66 -4.27
C THR A 70 47.26 -29.92 -4.96
N ASP A 71 48.23 -29.76 -5.86
CA ASP A 71 49.02 -30.79 -6.56
C ASP A 71 48.22 -32.03 -7.05
N LEU A 72 48.10 -33.06 -6.21
CA LEU A 72 47.50 -34.37 -6.54
C LEU A 72 46.04 -34.53 -6.09
N ASP A 73 45.35 -33.44 -5.74
CA ASP A 73 43.97 -33.51 -5.28
C ASP A 73 42.99 -33.87 -6.41
N THR A 74 42.03 -34.75 -6.13
CA THR A 74 41.08 -35.25 -7.14
C THR A 74 39.89 -34.31 -7.26
N LEU A 75 39.86 -33.55 -8.35
CA LEU A 75 38.74 -32.66 -8.66
C LEU A 75 37.58 -33.44 -9.25
N THR A 76 36.47 -33.52 -8.52
CA THR A 76 35.21 -34.09 -9.02
C THR A 76 34.36 -32.98 -9.65
N PRO A 77 34.22 -32.94 -10.99
CA PRO A 77 33.38 -31.93 -11.63
C PRO A 77 31.90 -32.27 -11.43
N VAL A 78 31.20 -31.44 -10.64
CA VAL A 78 29.74 -31.48 -10.54
C VAL A 78 29.16 -30.39 -11.44
N ARG A 79 28.16 -30.73 -12.26
CA ARG A 79 27.42 -29.76 -13.06
C ARG A 79 26.31 -29.14 -12.21
N PRO A 80 26.37 -27.84 -11.86
CA PRO A 80 25.29 -27.15 -11.17
C PRO A 80 24.13 -26.82 -12.13
N ASP A 81 22.96 -26.58 -11.57
CA ASP A 81 21.76 -26.04 -12.24
C ASP A 81 21.42 -24.65 -11.65
N PRO A 82 22.10 -23.59 -12.12
CA PRO A 82 22.11 -22.29 -11.45
C PRO A 82 20.86 -21.45 -11.71
N PHE A 83 19.95 -21.85 -12.61
CA PHE A 83 18.83 -21.02 -13.04
C PHE A 83 17.49 -21.71 -12.79
N THR A 84 16.48 -20.94 -12.39
CA THR A 84 15.08 -21.38 -12.37
C THR A 84 14.16 -20.24 -12.76
N SER A 85 12.88 -20.52 -13.00
CA SER A 85 11.91 -19.51 -13.41
C SER A 85 10.74 -19.44 -12.45
N VAL A 86 10.32 -18.22 -12.16
CA VAL A 86 9.11 -17.86 -11.42
C VAL A 86 8.03 -17.49 -12.43
N VAL A 87 6.81 -17.97 -12.23
CA VAL A 87 5.68 -17.76 -13.16
C VAL A 87 4.49 -17.14 -12.43
N PHE A 88 3.95 -16.07 -13.01
CA PHE A 88 2.72 -15.42 -12.56
C PHE A 88 1.69 -15.36 -13.67
N GLU A 89 0.43 -15.50 -13.26
CA GLU A 89 -0.74 -15.41 -14.15
C GLU A 89 -1.23 -13.96 -14.30
N TRP A 90 -1.82 -13.67 -15.46
CA TRP A 90 -2.52 -12.40 -15.66
C TRP A 90 -3.82 -12.38 -14.86
N LYS A 91 -4.07 -11.25 -14.19
CA LYS A 91 -5.28 -11.04 -13.39
C LYS A 91 -5.94 -9.73 -13.81
N GLN A 92 -7.27 -9.70 -13.78
CA GLN A 92 -8.08 -8.58 -14.26
C GLN A 92 -8.97 -8.05 -13.15
N LEU A 93 -9.06 -6.73 -13.05
CA LEU A 93 -9.95 -6.03 -12.13
C LEU A 93 -11.06 -5.36 -12.95
N ASN A 94 -12.30 -5.40 -12.46
CA ASN A 94 -13.41 -4.64 -13.03
C ASN A 94 -14.09 -3.77 -11.96
N THR A 95 -14.79 -2.73 -12.42
CA THR A 95 -15.71 -1.95 -11.58
C THR A 95 -16.90 -1.61 -12.46
N PRO A 96 -18.08 -2.21 -12.22
CA PRO A 96 -19.24 -1.96 -13.04
C PRO A 96 -19.80 -0.56 -12.77
N VAL A 97 -20.19 0.13 -13.84
CA VAL A 97 -20.91 1.40 -13.77
C VAL A 97 -22.26 1.21 -14.47
N GLN A 98 -23.34 1.60 -13.80
CA GLN A 98 -24.69 1.49 -14.32
C GLN A 98 -25.43 2.80 -14.09
N VAL A 99 -26.12 3.28 -15.14
CA VAL A 99 -26.95 4.49 -15.08
C VAL A 99 -28.31 4.14 -15.71
N SER A 100 -29.40 4.51 -15.04
CA SER A 100 -30.74 4.26 -15.56
C SER A 100 -31.16 5.37 -16.55
N GLY A 101 -31.96 5.01 -17.56
CA GLY A 101 -32.47 5.99 -18.53
C GLY A 101 -33.39 7.05 -17.91
N LEU A 102 -34.07 6.71 -16.81
CA LEU A 102 -34.89 7.67 -16.06
C LEU A 102 -34.01 8.73 -15.36
N ASP A 103 -32.85 8.33 -14.84
CA ASP A 103 -31.92 9.26 -14.20
C ASP A 103 -31.31 10.25 -15.20
N MET A 104 -31.04 9.78 -16.43
CA MET A 104 -30.58 10.62 -17.54
C MET A 104 -31.64 11.65 -17.94
N VAL A 105 -32.91 11.26 -18.05
CA VAL A 105 -34.01 12.19 -18.37
C VAL A 105 -34.21 13.22 -17.25
N LYS A 106 -34.05 12.82 -15.98
CA LYS A 106 -34.20 13.71 -14.82
C LYS A 106 -33.07 14.74 -14.68
N THR A 107 -31.87 14.42 -15.15
CA THR A 107 -30.74 15.36 -15.14
C THR A 107 -30.79 16.36 -16.30
N GLY A 108 -31.38 15.96 -17.43
CA GLY A 108 -31.47 16.78 -18.64
C GLY A 108 -30.12 17.00 -19.32
N ASP A 109 -30.11 17.62 -20.50
CA ASP A 109 -28.91 17.84 -21.31
C ASP A 109 -27.89 18.81 -20.70
N ALA A 110 -28.27 19.54 -19.64
CA ALA A 110 -27.47 20.56 -18.97
C ALA A 110 -27.29 20.25 -17.47
N GLY A 111 -27.19 18.98 -17.09
CA GLY A 111 -26.82 18.61 -15.72
C GLY A 111 -25.51 19.31 -15.32
N ILE A 112 -25.54 20.09 -14.23
CA ILE A 112 -24.43 20.94 -13.73
C ILE A 112 -23.12 20.14 -13.56
N ILE A 113 -23.22 18.82 -13.39
CA ILE A 113 -22.16 17.84 -13.66
C ILE A 113 -22.76 16.80 -14.61
N ASN A 114 -22.03 16.43 -15.67
CA ASN A 114 -22.39 15.27 -16.48
C ASN A 114 -22.43 14.03 -15.57
N LEU A 115 -23.63 13.49 -15.32
CA LEU A 115 -23.85 12.35 -14.42
C LEU A 115 -22.91 11.16 -14.73
N LEU A 116 -22.67 10.90 -16.02
CA LEU A 116 -21.73 9.89 -16.48
C LEU A 116 -20.27 10.17 -16.07
N VAL A 117 -19.84 11.44 -16.12
CA VAL A 117 -18.48 11.84 -15.69
C VAL A 117 -18.31 11.65 -14.19
N ALA A 118 -19.32 12.00 -13.39
CA ALA A 118 -19.31 11.75 -11.94
C ALA A 118 -19.18 10.25 -11.62
N PHE A 119 -19.98 9.40 -12.28
CA PHE A 119 -19.89 7.95 -12.07
C PHE A 119 -18.55 7.37 -12.53
N LEU A 120 -18.00 7.84 -13.65
CA LEU A 120 -16.67 7.45 -14.11
C LEU A 120 -15.60 7.86 -13.10
N GLN A 121 -15.66 9.08 -12.57
CA GLN A 121 -14.71 9.55 -11.55
C GLN A 121 -14.77 8.68 -10.28
N VAL A 122 -15.98 8.35 -9.81
CA VAL A 122 -16.16 7.45 -8.65
C VAL A 122 -15.63 6.05 -8.96
N ALA A 123 -15.89 5.52 -10.16
CA ALA A 123 -15.40 4.22 -10.57
C ALA A 123 -13.88 4.18 -10.67
N GLU A 124 -13.26 5.23 -11.22
CA GLU A 124 -11.80 5.36 -11.27
C GLU A 124 -11.19 5.42 -9.87
N THR A 125 -11.78 6.22 -8.97
CA THR A 125 -11.32 6.31 -7.57
C THR A 125 -11.46 4.96 -6.87
N SER A 126 -12.58 4.27 -7.06
CA SER A 126 -12.81 2.91 -6.53
C SER A 126 -11.80 1.90 -7.08
N MET A 127 -11.50 1.93 -8.37
CA MET A 127 -10.47 1.08 -8.97
C MET A 127 -9.08 1.37 -8.38
N ARG A 128 -8.71 2.65 -8.21
CA ARG A 128 -7.43 3.04 -7.62
C ARG A 128 -7.33 2.54 -6.16
N ASP A 129 -8.39 2.69 -5.39
CA ASP A 129 -8.46 2.23 -4.01
C ASP A 129 -8.38 0.70 -3.92
N ALA A 130 -9.12 -0.01 -4.77
CA ALA A 130 -9.10 -1.47 -4.84
C ALA A 130 -7.71 -2.02 -5.19
N ILE A 131 -7.00 -1.41 -6.16
CA ILE A 131 -5.61 -1.76 -6.52
C ILE A 131 -4.65 -1.43 -5.37
N GLY A 132 -4.86 -0.34 -4.66
CA GLY A 132 -4.06 0.05 -3.50
C GLY A 132 -4.34 -0.75 -2.23
N GLY A 133 -5.48 -1.45 -2.16
CA GLY A 133 -5.99 -2.09 -0.95
C GLY A 133 -5.46 -3.50 -0.68
N SER A 134 -5.95 -4.08 0.43
CA SER A 134 -5.59 -5.42 0.91
C SER A 134 -6.55 -6.53 0.47
N SER A 135 -7.71 -6.19 -0.08
CA SER A 135 -8.68 -7.21 -0.51
C SER A 135 -8.30 -7.81 -1.86
N VAL A 136 -8.11 -6.95 -2.86
CA VAL A 136 -7.88 -7.37 -4.26
C VAL A 136 -6.54 -6.83 -4.79
N GLY A 137 -5.95 -5.86 -4.11
CA GLY A 137 -4.83 -5.06 -4.60
C GLY A 137 -3.45 -5.49 -4.12
N ILE A 138 -2.53 -4.52 -4.09
CA ILE A 138 -1.11 -4.71 -3.80
C ILE A 138 -0.87 -5.25 -2.38
N PHE A 139 -1.74 -5.01 -1.41
CA PHE A 139 -1.58 -5.55 -0.05
C PHE A 139 -2.32 -6.88 0.17
N SER A 140 -2.84 -7.52 -0.88
CA SER A 140 -3.54 -8.79 -0.71
C SER A 140 -2.62 -9.91 -0.21
N SER A 141 -3.22 -10.88 0.49
CA SER A 141 -2.61 -12.16 0.86
C SER A 141 -2.82 -13.23 -0.22
N ALA A 142 -3.37 -12.86 -1.37
CA ALA A 142 -3.74 -13.82 -2.38
C ALA A 142 -2.52 -14.39 -3.08
N GLY A 143 -2.51 -15.71 -3.18
CA GLY A 143 -1.51 -16.44 -3.93
C GLY A 143 -1.87 -16.63 -5.39
N GLU A 144 -1.13 -17.53 -6.01
CA GLU A 144 -1.20 -17.86 -7.43
C GLU A 144 -2.40 -18.76 -7.74
N SER A 145 -2.93 -19.47 -6.73
CA SER A 145 -4.18 -20.24 -6.84
C SER A 145 -5.43 -19.37 -6.87
N ASP A 146 -5.33 -18.12 -6.42
CA ASP A 146 -6.43 -17.17 -6.51
C ASP A 146 -6.34 -16.43 -7.84
N LEU A 147 -7.36 -16.60 -8.68
CA LEU A 147 -7.45 -15.99 -10.01
C LEU A 147 -8.22 -14.66 -9.99
N THR A 148 -8.84 -14.31 -8.87
CA THR A 148 -9.77 -13.17 -8.75
C THR A 148 -9.13 -11.92 -8.17
N SER A 149 -8.01 -12.08 -7.45
CA SER A 149 -7.34 -11.00 -6.75
C SER A 149 -5.86 -10.93 -7.09
N LEU A 150 -5.30 -9.72 -7.16
CA LEU A 150 -3.88 -9.53 -7.51
C LEU A 150 -2.99 -10.29 -6.54
N THR A 151 -1.89 -10.89 -7.03
CA THR A 151 -0.87 -11.45 -6.14
C THR A 151 -0.20 -10.31 -5.38
N GLY A 152 -0.55 -10.16 -4.11
CA GLY A 152 -0.14 -9.02 -3.29
C GLY A 152 1.15 -9.26 -2.49
N LEU A 153 1.67 -8.18 -1.92
CA LEU A 153 2.86 -8.12 -1.09
C LEU A 153 2.79 -9.03 0.12
N GLN A 154 1.61 -9.33 0.65
CA GLN A 154 1.51 -10.24 1.79
C GLN A 154 1.77 -11.70 1.37
N ASN A 155 1.54 -12.06 0.11
CA ASN A 155 2.00 -13.33 -0.44
C ASN A 155 3.51 -13.34 -0.70
N PHE A 156 4.16 -12.20 -0.96
CA PHE A 156 5.62 -12.11 -1.06
C PHE A 156 6.31 -12.09 0.32
N PHE A 157 5.78 -11.31 1.25
CA PHE A 157 6.32 -11.09 2.59
C PHE A 157 5.36 -11.66 3.63
N THR A 158 5.51 -12.95 3.93
CA THR A 158 4.69 -13.63 4.96
C THR A 158 5.44 -13.69 6.29
N SER A 159 4.76 -14.15 7.34
CA SER A 159 5.37 -14.41 8.65
C SER A 159 6.29 -15.65 8.69
N SER A 160 6.37 -16.44 7.61
CA SER A 160 7.16 -17.68 7.56
C SER A 160 8.04 -17.74 6.31
N LYS A 161 9.35 -17.92 6.52
CA LYS A 161 10.34 -18.08 5.44
C LYS A 161 10.38 -19.49 4.85
N SER A 162 9.81 -20.48 5.53
CA SER A 162 9.95 -21.91 5.17
C SER A 162 8.69 -22.54 4.60
N THR A 163 7.56 -21.83 4.61
CA THR A 163 6.27 -22.35 4.14
C THR A 163 5.67 -21.46 3.07
N GLY A 164 4.87 -22.06 2.19
CA GLY A 164 4.21 -21.40 1.06
C GLY A 164 5.05 -21.36 -0.22
N SER A 165 4.44 -20.81 -1.26
CA SER A 165 5.04 -20.64 -2.59
C SER A 165 4.81 -19.22 -3.10
N VAL A 166 5.73 -18.72 -3.92
CA VAL A 166 5.59 -17.44 -4.62
C VAL A 166 5.98 -17.67 -6.07
N GLY A 167 5.08 -17.32 -6.98
CA GLY A 167 5.21 -17.55 -8.42
C GLY A 167 5.55 -19.01 -8.77
N GLN A 168 4.79 -19.93 -8.17
CA GLN A 168 4.89 -21.38 -8.34
C GLN A 168 6.19 -22.04 -7.82
N LEU A 169 7.08 -21.28 -7.18
CA LEU A 169 8.25 -21.85 -6.49
C LEU A 169 8.01 -21.96 -4.98
N SER A 170 8.31 -23.13 -4.42
CA SER A 170 8.26 -23.36 -2.98
C SER A 170 9.41 -22.66 -2.26
N ARG A 171 9.08 -21.90 -1.22
CA ARG A 171 10.07 -21.25 -0.36
C ARG A 171 10.89 -22.27 0.40
N ALA A 172 10.32 -23.43 0.73
CA ALA A 172 11.04 -24.49 1.45
C ALA A 172 12.24 -25.01 0.65
N SER A 173 12.10 -25.17 -0.66
CA SER A 173 13.18 -25.70 -1.51
C SER A 173 14.11 -24.63 -2.06
N GLN A 174 13.60 -23.42 -2.33
CA GLN A 174 14.39 -22.35 -2.95
C GLN A 174 14.82 -21.32 -1.91
N ILE A 175 15.97 -21.55 -1.25
CA ILE A 175 16.50 -20.66 -0.20
C ILE A 175 16.83 -19.27 -0.74
N ALA A 176 17.42 -19.19 -1.94
CA ALA A 176 17.78 -17.93 -2.58
C ALA A 176 16.57 -17.04 -2.94
N TRP A 177 15.38 -17.62 -3.05
CA TRP A 177 14.14 -16.92 -3.39
C TRP A 177 13.33 -16.46 -2.15
N ARG A 178 13.83 -16.73 -0.94
CA ARG A 178 13.13 -16.37 0.30
C ARG A 178 13.24 -14.89 0.61
N HIS A 179 12.17 -14.33 1.15
CA HIS A 179 12.21 -13.00 1.74
C HIS A 179 12.94 -12.99 3.10
N GLN A 180 13.42 -11.83 3.50
CA GLN A 180 13.90 -11.60 4.87
C GLN A 180 12.72 -11.27 5.79
N PHE A 181 12.82 -11.72 7.04
CA PHE A 181 11.75 -11.65 8.04
C PHE A 181 12.37 -11.67 9.44
N GLN A 182 11.88 -10.78 10.29
CA GLN A 182 12.22 -10.65 11.69
C GLN A 182 10.91 -10.49 12.47
N ASN A 183 10.70 -11.28 13.53
CA ASN A 183 9.52 -11.16 14.37
C ASN A 183 9.76 -10.11 15.48
N ILE A 184 8.81 -9.19 15.66
CA ILE A 184 8.84 -8.07 16.64
C ILE A 184 7.55 -8.03 17.47
N SER A 185 6.72 -9.09 17.45
CA SER A 185 5.34 -9.09 17.96
C SER A 185 5.16 -8.75 19.45
N SER A 186 6.22 -8.75 20.26
CA SER A 186 6.14 -8.50 21.72
C SER A 186 7.20 -7.55 22.26
N ASP A 187 8.10 -7.01 21.42
CA ASP A 187 9.36 -6.42 21.93
C ASP A 187 9.83 -5.18 21.15
N PHE A 188 8.91 -4.46 20.51
CA PHE A 188 9.28 -3.29 19.73
C PHE A 188 9.99 -2.22 20.60
N SER A 189 9.57 -2.06 21.87
CA SER A 189 10.13 -1.08 22.81
C SER A 189 11.55 -1.41 23.30
N SER A 190 11.97 -2.68 23.36
CA SER A 190 13.33 -3.04 23.80
C SER A 190 14.28 -3.23 22.63
N ASN A 191 13.83 -3.88 21.56
CA ASN A 191 14.70 -4.34 20.46
C ASN A 191 14.21 -3.98 19.05
N GLY A 192 13.11 -3.23 18.91
CA GLY A 192 12.52 -2.89 17.61
C GLY A 192 13.50 -2.24 16.64
N ILE A 193 14.20 -1.19 17.07
CA ILE A 193 15.20 -0.50 16.22
C ILE A 193 16.37 -1.42 15.86
N ASN A 194 16.84 -2.25 16.78
CA ASN A 194 17.95 -3.18 16.50
C ASN A 194 17.55 -4.21 15.44
N ARG A 195 16.34 -4.78 15.55
CA ARG A 195 15.80 -5.71 14.55
C ARG A 195 15.59 -5.04 13.19
N LEU A 196 15.19 -3.77 13.15
CA LEU A 196 15.09 -3.01 11.90
C LEU A 196 16.46 -2.79 11.24
N ARG A 197 17.52 -2.54 12.01
CA ARG A 197 18.88 -2.48 11.46
C ARG A 197 19.36 -3.84 10.94
N THR A 198 19.00 -4.93 11.63
CA THR A 198 19.35 -6.28 11.18
C THR A 198 18.66 -6.60 9.86
N ILE A 199 17.34 -6.39 9.75
CA ILE A 199 16.63 -6.68 8.49
C ILE A 199 17.09 -5.79 7.34
N PHE A 200 17.44 -4.51 7.61
CA PHE A 200 18.02 -3.63 6.61
C PHE A 200 19.34 -4.18 6.07
N ARG A 201 20.23 -4.67 6.94
CA ARG A 201 21.50 -5.29 6.52
C ARG A 201 21.31 -6.62 5.81
N GLU A 202 20.37 -7.44 6.26
CA GLU A 202 20.04 -8.73 5.61
C GLU A 202 19.41 -8.54 4.22
N ALA A 203 18.64 -7.47 4.03
CA ALA A 203 18.01 -7.13 2.76
C ALA A 203 18.94 -6.34 1.82
N SER A 204 19.98 -5.69 2.36
CA SER A 204 20.98 -4.99 1.56
C SER A 204 21.97 -5.99 1.00
N PHE A 205 22.09 -6.05 -0.32
CA PHE A 205 23.07 -6.90 -0.99
C PHE A 205 23.79 -6.13 -2.07
N PHE A 206 25.12 -5.99 -1.91
CA PHE A 206 25.97 -5.21 -2.80
C PHE A 206 25.42 -3.77 -2.97
N ASP A 207 25.05 -3.38 -4.19
CA ASP A 207 24.51 -2.06 -4.52
C ASP A 207 22.98 -1.96 -4.34
N ASP A 208 22.29 -3.07 -4.05
CA ASP A 208 20.85 -3.07 -3.83
C ASP A 208 20.53 -2.88 -2.35
N THR A 209 19.83 -1.79 -2.03
CA THR A 209 19.43 -1.45 -0.67
C THR A 209 17.96 -1.02 -0.67
N PRO A 210 17.18 -1.39 0.36
CA PRO A 210 15.77 -1.06 0.40
C PRO A 210 15.56 0.45 0.56
N ASP A 211 14.72 1.05 -0.28
CA ASP A 211 14.50 2.50 -0.35
C ASP A 211 13.17 2.96 0.30
N THR A 212 12.19 2.07 0.39
CA THR A 212 10.82 2.37 0.82
C THR A 212 10.39 1.42 1.94
N ILE A 213 9.91 2.00 3.05
CA ILE A 213 9.31 1.24 4.16
C ILE A 213 7.81 1.50 4.17
N VAL A 214 7.03 0.42 4.14
CA VAL A 214 5.57 0.48 4.24
C VAL A 214 5.15 -0.09 5.58
N ALA A 215 4.42 0.70 6.36
CA ALA A 215 4.04 0.36 7.72
C ALA A 215 2.59 0.73 8.01
N THR A 216 1.98 0.02 8.97
CA THR A 216 0.68 0.38 9.52
C THR A 216 0.83 1.53 10.51
N GLY A 217 -0.27 2.25 10.80
CA GLY A 217 -0.24 3.33 11.81
C GLY A 217 0.25 2.86 13.17
N ALA A 218 -0.15 1.66 13.60
CA ALA A 218 0.30 1.07 14.86
C ALA A 218 1.81 0.82 14.92
N PHE A 219 2.44 0.42 13.80
CA PHE A 219 3.89 0.26 13.73
C PHE A 219 4.60 1.60 13.89
N VAL A 220 4.13 2.64 13.20
CA VAL A 220 4.71 4.00 13.28
C VAL A 220 4.56 4.57 14.69
N GLU A 221 3.42 4.37 15.35
CA GLU A 221 3.22 4.80 16.75
C GLU A 221 4.19 4.11 17.72
N ASN A 222 4.45 2.80 17.55
CA ASN A 222 5.42 2.09 18.37
C ASN A 222 6.86 2.54 18.08
N TYR A 223 7.16 2.90 16.83
CA TYR A 223 8.44 3.50 16.45
C TYR A 223 8.68 4.86 17.12
N GLU A 224 7.70 5.76 17.07
CA GLU A 224 7.78 7.08 17.71
C GLU A 224 7.89 7.00 19.24
N LYS A 225 7.16 6.06 19.87
CA LYS A 225 7.28 5.80 21.31
C LYS A 225 8.72 5.42 21.71
N ASN A 226 9.41 4.64 20.88
CA ASN A 226 10.80 4.26 21.17
C ASN A 226 11.78 5.44 21.01
N LEU A 227 11.54 6.33 20.04
CA LEU A 227 12.38 7.52 19.82
C LEU A 227 12.27 8.53 20.97
N THR A 228 11.06 8.77 21.47
CA THR A 228 10.82 9.74 22.55
C THR A 228 11.39 9.30 23.90
N GLN A 229 11.50 8.00 24.17
CA GLN A 229 12.10 7.48 25.42
C GLN A 229 13.57 7.92 25.62
N THR A 230 14.31 8.17 24.54
CA THR A 230 15.74 8.55 24.61
C THR A 230 15.96 10.06 24.65
N PHE A 231 14.93 10.86 24.38
CA PHE A 231 15.07 12.30 24.28
C PHE A 231 14.94 12.97 25.65
N ARG A 232 16.04 13.56 26.13
CA ARG A 232 16.06 14.44 27.30
C ARG A 232 16.47 15.83 26.84
N VAL A 233 15.63 16.83 27.06
CA VAL A 233 16.04 18.22 26.84
C VAL A 233 16.51 18.79 28.16
N ASN A 234 17.80 19.14 28.22
CA ASN A 234 18.34 19.90 29.31
C ASN A 234 18.48 21.35 28.84
N PHE A 235 17.55 22.21 29.26
CA PHE A 235 17.68 23.64 29.02
C PHE A 235 18.50 24.25 30.15
N PRO A 236 19.68 24.83 29.88
CA PRO A 236 20.35 25.67 30.87
C PRO A 236 19.56 26.98 31.01
N LEU A 237 18.53 26.97 31.87
CA LEU A 237 17.76 28.16 32.19
C LEU A 237 18.43 28.92 33.34
N PRO A 238 18.63 30.25 33.22
CA PRO A 238 19.03 31.06 34.36
C PRO A 238 17.94 31.02 35.45
N THR A 239 18.38 31.08 36.71
CA THR A 239 17.52 30.98 37.90
C THR A 239 16.34 31.93 37.81
N GLY A 240 15.11 31.38 37.80
CA GLY A 240 13.86 32.15 37.82
C GLY A 240 13.13 32.31 36.49
N SER A 241 13.62 31.73 35.38
CA SER A 241 12.91 31.75 34.10
C SER A 241 12.02 30.51 33.91
N LEU A 242 10.72 30.70 33.69
CA LEU A 242 9.79 29.66 33.24
C LEU A 242 9.91 29.52 31.72
N GLY A 243 10.86 28.71 31.25
CA GLY A 243 10.98 28.39 29.83
C GLY A 243 9.78 27.57 29.34
N MET A 244 9.11 28.01 28.27
CA MET A 244 8.12 27.19 27.56
C MET A 244 8.87 26.24 26.60
N ALA A 245 8.75 24.94 26.82
CA ALA A 245 9.35 23.92 25.96
C ALA A 245 8.26 23.19 25.18
N GLU A 246 8.21 23.40 23.87
CA GLU A 246 7.39 22.59 22.96
C GLU A 246 8.28 21.50 22.36
N ALA A 247 7.90 20.23 22.53
CA ALA A 247 8.69 19.09 22.05
C ALA A 247 8.57 18.86 20.52
N GLY A 248 7.84 19.71 19.78
CA GLY A 248 7.91 19.82 18.32
C GLY A 248 7.44 18.62 17.49
N PHE A 249 6.85 17.58 18.09
CA PHE A 249 6.38 16.42 17.33
C PHE A 249 5.04 16.71 16.63
N SER A 250 5.08 17.44 15.53
CA SER A 250 3.90 17.58 14.66
C SER A 250 3.73 16.30 13.83
N LYS A 251 2.55 15.66 13.92
CA LYS A 251 2.10 14.65 12.95
C LYS A 251 1.85 15.33 11.59
N ARG A 252 2.92 15.73 10.89
CA ARG A 252 2.81 16.10 9.47
C ARG A 252 2.95 14.85 8.61
N ALA A 253 1.92 14.00 8.66
CA ALA A 253 1.49 13.40 7.40
C ALA A 253 0.85 14.54 6.59
N PRO A 254 1.00 14.60 5.25
CA PRO A 254 0.27 15.58 4.45
C PRO A 254 -1.22 15.22 4.54
N LEU A 255 -1.90 15.82 5.51
CA LEU A 255 -3.35 15.81 5.70
C LEU A 255 -3.75 17.27 5.65
N ALA A 256 -4.11 17.72 4.45
CA ALA A 256 -5.10 18.77 4.35
C ALA A 256 -6.38 18.25 5.04
N MET A 257 -7.14 19.19 5.62
CA MET A 257 -8.45 18.99 6.26
C MET A 257 -8.40 18.78 7.78
N TRP A 258 -9.39 19.37 8.45
CA TRP A 258 -9.64 19.46 9.90
C TRP A 258 -9.08 20.69 10.63
N LYS A 259 -9.51 21.86 10.16
CA LYS A 259 -9.68 23.04 11.02
C LYS A 259 -11.08 23.60 10.76
N TYR A 260 -12.08 23.11 11.48
CA TYR A 260 -13.38 23.75 11.73
C TYR A 260 -14.26 22.72 12.42
N TRP A 261 -14.21 22.62 13.76
CA TRP A 261 -15.28 22.08 14.61
C TRP A 261 -14.91 22.35 16.08
N GLU A 262 -14.71 23.62 16.41
CA GLU A 262 -14.94 24.14 17.76
C GLU A 262 -15.46 25.56 17.57
N LEU A 263 -16.73 25.77 17.94
CA LEU A 263 -17.32 26.98 18.54
C LEU A 263 -18.85 26.82 18.56
N ASN A 264 -19.38 26.73 19.79
CA ASN A 264 -20.79 26.83 20.23
C ASN A 264 -21.87 26.00 19.52
#